data_AF-A0A4Y9MLA4-F1
#
_entry.id   AF-A0A4Y9MLA4-F1
#
_cell.length_a   1.000
_cell.length_b   1.000
_cell.length_c   1.000
_cell.angle_alpha   90.00
_cell.angle_beta   90.00
_cell.angle_gamma   90.00
#
_symmetry.space_group_name_H-M   'P 1'
#
loop_
_entity.id
_entity.type
_entity.pdbx_description
1 polymer ?
#
loop_
_entity_poly.entity_id
_entity_poly.type
_entity_poly.pdbx_seq_one_letter_code
_entity_poly.pdbx_strand_id
1 'polypeptide(L)'
;MAESSSEDDLLLPPVPLATGGAVHVGGSGRRVARVELVVSTEDGEELRIPLERHHGAWWPPRERTAPPAGVSTDRVPPADHPHPEG
;
A
#
# COMPACT_ATOMS: atom_id res chain seq x y z
N MET A 1 3.78 -32.11 2.03
CA MET A 1 3.08 -31.11 1.20
C MET A 1 3.01 -29.88 2.08
N ALA A 2 3.88 -28.89 1.85
CA ALA A 2 3.85 -27.66 2.64
C ALA A 2 2.60 -26.90 2.19
N GLU A 3 1.62 -26.77 3.08
CA GLU A 3 0.61 -25.73 2.95
C GLU A 3 1.40 -24.43 2.85
N SER A 4 1.39 -23.82 1.66
CA SER A 4 1.85 -22.45 1.50
C SER A 4 0.91 -21.62 2.34
N SER A 5 1.32 -21.35 3.58
CA SER A 5 0.65 -20.42 4.46
C SER A 5 0.39 -19.16 3.65
N SER A 6 -0.86 -18.98 3.29
CA SER A 6 -1.40 -17.71 2.84
C SER A 6 -1.51 -16.82 4.09
N GLU A 7 -0.40 -16.68 4.82
CA GLU A 7 -0.24 -15.66 5.85
C GLU A 7 -0.57 -14.32 5.18
N ASP A 8 -1.32 -13.48 5.88
CA ASP A 8 -1.84 -12.21 5.38
C ASP A 8 -0.67 -11.33 4.90
N ASP A 9 -0.37 -11.40 3.61
CA ASP A 9 0.73 -10.65 2.99
C ASP A 9 0.52 -9.15 3.28
N LEU A 10 1.59 -8.45 3.66
CA LEU A 10 1.51 -7.02 3.90
C LEU A 10 1.20 -6.28 2.59
N LEU A 11 -0.06 -5.85 2.46
CA LEU A 11 -0.53 -4.98 1.39
C LEU A 11 -0.46 -3.52 1.81
N LEU A 12 0.04 -2.68 0.90
CA LEU A 12 0.09 -1.24 1.07
C LEU A 12 -1.17 -0.61 0.45
N PRO A 13 -1.74 0.43 1.09
CA PRO A 13 -2.94 1.05 0.56
C PRO A 13 -2.64 1.74 -0.79
N PRO A 14 -3.61 1.83 -1.71
CA PRO A 14 -3.44 2.48 -3.01
C PRO A 14 -3.54 4.02 -2.88
N VAL A 15 -2.81 4.60 -1.92
CA VAL A 15 -2.74 6.04 -1.63
C VAL A 15 -1.28 6.44 -1.39
N PRO A 16 -0.93 7.74 -1.47
CA PRO A 16 0.42 8.19 -1.15
C PRO A 16 0.76 7.94 0.33
N LEU A 17 1.96 7.45 0.60
CA LEU A 17 2.46 7.26 1.98
C LEU A 17 3.31 8.44 2.46
N ALA A 18 3.85 9.24 1.54
CA ALA A 18 4.51 10.50 1.85
C ALA A 18 4.30 11.52 0.74
N THR A 19 4.45 12.81 1.05
CA THR A 19 4.33 13.90 0.09
C THR A 19 5.53 14.84 0.18
N GLY A 20 5.75 15.62 -0.89
CA GLY A 20 6.83 16.61 -0.93
C GLY A 20 8.13 16.08 -1.52
N GLY A 21 9.06 16.98 -1.77
CA GLY A 21 10.29 16.70 -2.51
C GLY A 21 11.57 17.19 -1.85
N ALA A 22 11.49 17.65 -0.60
CA ALA A 22 12.64 18.14 0.16
C ALA A 22 12.50 17.84 1.66
N VAL A 23 13.63 17.70 2.35
CA VAL A 23 13.74 17.53 3.81
C VAL A 23 14.80 18.49 4.35
N HIS A 24 14.69 18.87 5.62
CA HIS A 24 15.70 19.71 6.27
C HIS A 24 16.71 18.82 7.00
N VAL A 25 17.96 18.86 6.58
CA VAL A 25 19.06 18.09 7.20
C VAL A 25 20.18 19.05 7.54
N GLY A 26 20.53 19.14 8.82
CA GLY A 26 21.54 20.10 9.30
C GLY A 26 21.17 21.55 9.01
N GLY A 27 19.89 21.92 9.16
CA GLY A 27 19.39 23.28 8.93
C GLY A 27 19.28 23.70 7.46
N SER A 28 19.64 22.84 6.50
CA SER A 28 19.55 23.12 5.07
C SER A 28 18.50 22.24 4.39
N GLY A 29 17.69 22.82 3.51
CA GLY A 29 16.77 22.08 2.67
C GLY A 29 17.51 21.24 1.62
N ARG A 30 17.23 19.94 1.56
CA ARG A 30 17.81 19.00 0.60
C ARG A 30 16.70 18.32 -0.19
N ARG A 31 16.91 18.14 -1.49
CA ARG A 31 15.96 17.41 -2.35
C ARG A 31 15.95 15.94 -1.98
N VAL A 32 14.75 15.37 -1.85
CA VAL A 32 14.56 13.94 -1.61
C VAL A 32 14.82 13.20 -2.91
N ALA A 33 15.82 12.31 -2.90
CA ALA A 33 16.17 11.45 -4.02
C ALA A 33 15.39 10.13 -4.00
N ARG A 34 15.10 9.59 -2.81
CA ARG A 34 14.39 8.32 -2.59
C ARG A 34 13.64 8.35 -1.26
N VAL A 35 12.52 7.65 -1.20
CA VAL A 35 11.80 7.30 0.04
C VAL A 35 11.59 5.79 0.03
N GLU A 36 11.76 5.14 1.17
CA GLU A 36 11.55 3.70 1.35
C GLU A 36 10.70 3.47 2.58
N LEU A 37 9.78 2.52 2.51
CA LEU A 37 9.15 1.94 3.69
C LEU A 37 10.01 0.77 4.17
N VAL A 38 10.37 0.78 5.46
CA VAL A 38 11.08 -0.31 6.11
C VAL A 38 10.10 -1.02 7.03
N VAL A 39 9.99 -2.33 6.87
CA VAL A 39 9.15 -3.20 7.70
C VAL A 39 10.09 -4.15 8.43
N SER A 40 10.06 -4.10 9.76
CA SER A 40 10.82 -5.02 10.61
C SER A 40 9.89 -6.14 11.08
N THR A 41 10.30 -7.39 10.92
CA THR A 41 9.57 -8.54 11.47
C THR A 41 9.92 -8.77 12.93
N GLU A 42 9.12 -9.55 13.64
CA GLU A 42 9.38 -9.89 15.04
C GLU A 42 10.70 -10.68 15.22
N ASP A 43 11.09 -11.46 14.22
CA ASP A 43 12.36 -12.17 14.17
C ASP A 43 13.58 -11.27 13.87
N GLY A 44 13.33 -9.98 13.63
CA GLY A 44 14.37 -8.98 13.37
C GLY A 44 14.80 -8.85 11.91
N GLU A 45 14.10 -9.50 10.98
CA GLU A 45 14.34 -9.33 9.54
C GLU A 45 13.80 -7.96 9.07
N GLU A 46 14.42 -7.39 8.03
CA GLU A 46 13.96 -6.13 7.42
C GLU A 46 13.57 -6.32 5.95
N LEU A 47 12.35 -5.93 5.61
CA LEU A 47 11.90 -5.73 4.23
C LEU A 47 11.94 -4.24 3.88
N ARG A 48 12.60 -3.90 2.76
CA ARG A 48 12.66 -2.52 2.25
C ARG A 48 11.87 -2.40 0.96
N ILE A 49 10.90 -1.49 0.95
CA ILE A 49 10.01 -1.25 -0.18
C ILE A 49 10.28 0.17 -0.70
N PRO A 50 10.91 0.33 -1.88
CA PRO A 50 11.12 1.65 -2.47
C PRO A 50 9.78 2.25 -2.92
N LEU A 51 9.53 3.51 -2.52
CA LEU A 51 8.38 4.25 -3.00
C LEU A 51 8.68 4.95 -4.33
N GLU A 52 7.70 4.95 -5.22
CA GLU A 52 7.76 5.58 -6.51
C GLU A 52 7.24 7.02 -6.45
N ARG A 53 7.94 7.95 -7.10
CA ARG A 53 7.54 9.35 -7.14
C ARG A 53 6.57 9.61 -8.28
N HIS A 54 5.30 9.85 -7.95
CA HIS A 54 4.24 10.19 -8.91
C HIS A 54 3.41 11.36 -8.40
N HIS A 55 3.11 12.31 -9.30
CA HIS A 55 2.27 13.49 -9.00
C HIS A 55 2.70 14.30 -7.75
N GLY A 56 4.00 14.37 -7.47
CA GLY A 56 4.54 15.11 -6.32
C GLY A 56 4.45 14.38 -4.97
N ALA A 57 4.02 13.13 -4.98
CA ALA A 57 3.93 12.27 -3.80
C ALA A 57 4.72 10.97 -4.00
N TRP A 58 4.85 10.19 -2.93
CA TRP A 58 5.58 8.93 -2.88
C TRP A 58 4.59 7.80 -2.63
N TRP A 59 4.47 6.93 -3.62
CA TRP A 59 3.47 5.87 -3.69
C TRP A 59 4.13 4.50 -3.53
N PRO A 60 3.44 3.55 -2.91
CA PRO A 60 3.84 2.15 -3.00
C PRO A 60 3.94 1.69 -4.46
N PRO A 61 4.83 0.74 -4.76
CA PRO A 61 4.86 0.10 -6.07
C PRO A 61 3.57 -0.70 -6.28
N ARG A 62 3.12 -0.82 -7.54
CA ARG A 62 1.78 -1.35 -7.86
C ARG A 62 1.58 -2.78 -7.38
N GLU A 63 2.61 -3.62 -7.47
CA GLU A 63 2.60 -5.01 -6.98
C GLU A 63 2.40 -5.14 -5.47
N ARG A 64 2.59 -4.06 -4.69
CA ARG A 64 2.32 -4.02 -3.24
C ARG A 64 0.96 -3.44 -2.90
N THR A 65 0.21 -2.95 -3.89
CA THR A 65 -1.14 -2.37 -3.69
C THR A 65 -2.27 -3.25 -4.21
N ALA A 66 -1.96 -4.17 -5.14
CA ALA A 66 -2.94 -5.07 -5.69
C ALA A 66 -3.17 -6.24 -4.73
N PRO A 67 -4.43 -6.58 -4.41
CA PRO A 67 -4.72 -7.84 -3.77
C PRO A 67 -4.22 -9.00 -4.67
N PRO A 68 -3.79 -10.13 -4.10
CA PRO A 68 -3.46 -11.30 -4.90
C PRO A 68 -4.64 -11.66 -5.81
N ALA A 69 -4.35 -11.95 -7.08
CA ALA A 69 -5.35 -12.27 -8.10
C ALA A 69 -6.16 -13.51 -7.66
N GLY A 70 -7.27 -13.29 -6.97
CA GLY A 70 -8.05 -14.35 -6.33
C GLY A 70 -8.99 -13.84 -5.24
N VAL A 71 -8.66 -12.74 -4.57
CA VAL A 71 -9.58 -12.07 -3.61
C VAL A 71 -10.42 -11.02 -4.32
N SER A 72 -11.34 -11.49 -5.17
CA SER A 72 -12.50 -10.66 -5.50
C SER A 72 -13.24 -10.41 -4.19
N THR A 73 -13.10 -9.22 -3.62
CA THR A 73 -14.01 -8.77 -2.57
C THR A 73 -15.41 -8.98 -3.11
N ASP A 74 -16.14 -9.89 -2.48
CA ASP A 74 -17.55 -10.17 -2.72
C ASP A 74 -18.28 -8.83 -2.79
N ARG A 75 -18.50 -8.36 -4.02
CA ARG A 75 -19.31 -7.18 -4.27
C ARG A 75 -20.72 -7.68 -4.06
N VAL A 76 -21.19 -7.63 -2.82
CA VAL A 76 -22.61 -7.83 -2.48
C VAL A 76 -23.40 -6.97 -3.46
N PRO A 77 -24.16 -7.56 -4.41
CA PRO A 77 -24.99 -6.76 -5.29
C PRO A 77 -25.98 -5.98 -4.42
N PRO A 78 -26.27 -4.72 -4.73
CA PRO A 78 -27.27 -3.96 -3.97
C PRO A 78 -28.55 -4.79 -3.93
N ALA A 79 -29.06 -5.05 -2.71
CA ALA A 79 -30.31 -5.75 -2.53
C ALA A 79 -31.38 -5.01 -3.34
N ASP A 80 -32.00 -5.72 -4.28
CA ASP A 80 -33.18 -5.27 -5.00
C ASP A 80 -34.29 -5.09 -3.95
N HIS A 81 -34.43 -3.87 -3.43
CA HIS A 81 -35.51 -3.52 -2.54
C HIS A 81 -36.76 -3.34 -3.40
N PRO A 82 -37.81 -4.18 -3.26
CA PRO A 82 -39.06 -3.93 -3.95
C PRO A 82 -39.64 -2.61 -3.45
N HIS A 83 -39.93 -1.72 -4.39
CA HIS A 83 -40.61 -0.45 -4.16
C HIS A 83 -42.00 -0.72 -3.56
N PRO A 84 -42.40 -0.07 -2.44
CA PRO A 84 -43.77 -0.23 -1.95
C PRO A 84 -44.74 0.44 -2.94
N GLU A 85 -45.67 -0.34 -3.47
CA GLU A 85 -46.77 0.15 -4.31
C GLU A 85 -47.70 1.02 -3.45
N GLY A 86 -48.01 2.21 -3.96
CA GLY A 86 -49.00 3.14 -3.40
C GLY A 86 -50.37 2.96 -4.02
#